data_AF-A0A402QCV4-F1
#
_entry.id   AF-A0A402QCV4-F1
#
_cell.length_a   1.000
_cell.length_b   1.000
_cell.length_c   1.000
_cell.angle_alpha   90.00
_cell.angle_beta   90.00
_cell.angle_gamma   90.00
#
_symmetry.space_group_name_H-M   'P 1'
#
loop_
_entity.id
_entity.type
_entity.pdbx_description
1 polymer ?
#
loop_
_entity_poly.entity_id
_entity_poly.type
_entity_poly.pdbx_seq_one_letter_code
_entity_poly.pdbx_strand_id
1 'polypeptide(L)'
;MLNKAYSFPGVLSEQYKLDPYSHIELLDKRENIIYDQTLKSYLAISYDAVQYVLNNSDIFSTKPLAERAEPVMRGKVLAQMEGKEHKTKRRIILRQITGSILRNYYEPILCGLCDFLLESISKKDSFNFISDFG
;
A
#
# COMPACT_ATOMS: atom_id res chain seq x y z
N MET A 1 -4.78 40.06 5.76
CA MET A 1 -4.25 38.89 6.47
C MET A 1 -3.65 37.98 5.43
N LEU A 2 -2.32 37.83 5.40
CA LEU A 2 -1.62 36.96 4.44
C LEU A 2 -1.95 35.51 4.79
N ASN A 3 -2.77 34.85 3.97
CA ASN A 3 -2.92 33.39 3.99
C ASN A 3 -1.54 32.81 3.67
N LYS A 4 -0.83 32.34 4.70
CA LYS A 4 0.46 31.69 4.50
C LYS A 4 0.16 30.41 3.73
N ALA A 5 0.63 30.32 2.48
CA ALA A 5 0.50 29.10 1.69
C ALA A 5 1.08 27.94 2.52
N TYR A 6 0.26 26.91 2.75
CA TYR A 6 0.68 25.74 3.50
C TYR A 6 1.86 25.09 2.76
N SER A 7 2.96 24.87 3.48
CA SER A 7 4.14 24.20 2.95
C SER A 7 4.10 22.74 3.38
N PHE A 8 3.98 21.83 2.41
CA PHE A 8 4.00 20.39 2.67
C PHE A 8 5.35 19.98 3.29
N PRO A 9 5.39 19.30 4.45
CA PRO A 9 6.62 18.99 5.17
C PRO A 9 7.44 17.87 4.51
N GLY A 10 6.86 17.14 3.55
CA GLY A 10 7.45 15.99 2.89
C GLY A 10 7.16 14.68 3.63
N VAL A 11 6.95 13.61 2.87
CA VAL A 11 6.45 12.31 3.39
C VAL A 11 7.46 11.58 4.27
N LEU A 12 8.75 11.91 4.16
CA LEU A 12 9.79 11.34 5.02
C LEU A 12 10.02 12.15 6.32
N SER A 13 9.33 13.27 6.51
CA SER A 13 9.46 14.10 7.71
C SER A 13 8.81 13.46 8.94
N GLU A 14 9.34 13.75 10.12
CA GLU A 14 8.75 13.27 11.38
C GLU A 14 7.34 13.83 11.62
N GLN A 15 7.10 15.09 11.21
CA GLN A 15 5.77 15.71 11.31
C GLN A 15 4.74 14.93 10.48
N TYR A 16 5.11 14.52 9.26
CA TYR A 16 4.24 13.72 8.40
C TYR A 16 4.00 12.30 8.94
N LYS A 17 4.99 11.69 9.59
CA LYS A 17 4.82 10.35 10.20
C LYS A 17 3.84 10.36 11.37
N LEU A 18 3.83 11.44 12.16
CA LEU A 18 2.97 11.56 13.33
C LEU A 18 1.50 11.79 12.94
N ASP A 19 1.24 12.63 11.94
CA ASP A 19 -0.11 12.95 11.49
C ASP A 19 -0.17 13.24 9.98
N PRO A 20 -0.14 12.19 9.14
CA PRO A 20 -0.13 12.37 7.69
C PRO A 20 -1.44 12.95 7.16
N TYR A 21 -2.57 12.62 7.81
CA TYR A 21 -3.90 12.99 7.32
C TYR A 21 -4.15 14.50 7.45
N SER A 22 -3.79 15.12 8.58
CA SER A 22 -3.90 16.57 8.73
C SER A 22 -3.12 17.33 7.65
N HIS A 23 -1.96 16.80 7.25
CA HIS A 23 -1.17 17.41 6.17
C HIS A 23 -1.80 17.21 4.78
N ILE A 24 -2.40 16.05 4.52
CA ILE A 24 -3.15 15.78 3.28
C ILE A 24 -4.40 16.67 3.18
N GLU A 25 -5.08 16.93 4.29
CA GLU A 25 -6.26 17.80 4.35
C GLU A 25 -5.94 19.25 3.96
N LEU A 26 -4.76 19.73 4.35
CA LEU A 26 -4.29 21.09 4.06
C LEU A 26 -3.81 21.32 2.62
N LEU A 27 -3.65 20.25 1.82
CA LEU A 27 -3.29 20.37 0.41
C LEU A 27 -4.45 20.99 -0.39
N ASP A 28 -4.10 21.82 -1.39
CA ASP A 28 -5.09 22.38 -2.31
C ASP A 28 -5.75 21.24 -3.10
N LYS A 29 -7.06 21.06 -2.91
CA LYS A 29 -7.83 19.98 -3.53
C LYS A 29 -8.03 20.15 -5.04
N ARG A 30 -7.65 21.30 -5.60
CA ARG A 30 -7.62 21.54 -7.05
C ARG A 30 -6.32 21.06 -7.69
N GLU A 31 -5.27 20.88 -6.90
CA GLU A 31 -4.00 20.36 -7.37
C GLU A 31 -4.03 18.83 -7.43
N ASN A 32 -3.50 18.29 -8.53
CA ASN A 32 -3.42 16.84 -8.75
C ASN A 32 -2.08 16.27 -8.31
N ILE A 33 -1.03 17.11 -8.31
CA ILE A 33 0.35 16.73 -8.09
C ILE A 33 1.04 17.78 -7.23
N ILE A 34 1.89 17.33 -6.31
CA ILE A 34 2.83 18.21 -5.59
C ILE A 34 4.25 17.68 -5.75
N TYR A 35 5.23 18.55 -5.54
CA TYR A 35 6.63 18.12 -5.45
C TYR A 35 7.05 17.96 -4.00
N ASP A 36 7.52 16.77 -3.65
CA ASP A 36 8.08 16.45 -2.35
C ASP A 36 9.59 16.67 -2.34
N GLN A 37 10.05 17.60 -1.51
CA GLN A 37 11.47 17.95 -1.40
C GLN A 37 12.31 16.85 -0.73
N THR A 38 11.71 16.07 0.18
CA THR A 38 12.39 15.00 0.93
C THR A 38 12.65 13.78 0.05
N LEU A 39 11.70 13.43 -0.83
CA LEU A 39 11.83 12.36 -1.82
C LEU A 39 12.42 12.83 -3.15
N LYS A 40 12.52 14.14 -3.36
CA LYS A 40 12.88 14.75 -4.65
C LYS A 40 12.04 14.19 -5.80
N SER A 41 10.74 14.07 -5.57
CA SER A 41 9.82 13.34 -6.44
C SER A 41 8.46 14.03 -6.48
N TYR A 42 7.73 13.85 -7.59
CA TYR A 42 6.34 14.26 -7.69
C TYR A 42 5.41 13.24 -7.04
N LEU A 43 4.44 13.71 -6.27
CA LEU A 43 3.41 12.89 -5.63
C LEU A 43 2.06 13.16 -6.28
N ALA A 44 1.38 12.10 -6.72
CA ALA A 44 -0.03 12.16 -7.09
C ALA A 44 -0.87 12.21 -5.81
N ILE A 45 -1.65 13.28 -5.63
CA ILE A 45 -2.39 13.54 -4.38
C ILE A 45 -3.92 13.50 -4.54
N SER A 46 -4.41 13.47 -5.78
CA SER A 46 -5.82 13.29 -6.09
C SER A 46 -6.09 11.86 -6.58
N TYR A 47 -7.33 11.41 -6.42
CA TYR A 47 -7.78 10.12 -6.96
C TYR A 47 -7.52 10.03 -8.46
N ASP A 48 -7.87 11.07 -9.22
CA ASP A 48 -7.72 11.10 -10.68
C ASP A 48 -6.26 11.01 -11.12
N ALA A 49 -5.35 11.69 -10.40
CA ALA A 49 -3.93 11.61 -10.67
C ALA A 49 -3.38 10.21 -10.39
N VAL A 50 -3.77 9.60 -9.27
CA VAL A 50 -3.38 8.23 -8.91
C VAL A 50 -3.90 7.24 -9.94
N GLN A 51 -5.18 7.36 -10.31
CA GLN A 51 -5.81 6.49 -11.30
C GLN A 51 -5.13 6.63 -12.68
N TYR A 52 -4.80 7.85 -13.09
CA TYR A 52 -4.08 8.10 -14.34
C TYR A 52 -2.69 7.43 -14.32
N VAL A 53 -1.92 7.59 -13.25
CA VAL A 53 -0.59 6.97 -13.11
C VAL A 53 -0.69 5.45 -13.18
N LEU A 54 -1.63 4.84 -12.45
CA LEU A 54 -1.80 3.39 -12.39
C LEU A 54 -2.29 2.76 -13.71
N ASN A 55 -3.04 3.51 -14.51
CA ASN A 55 -3.59 3.00 -15.78
C ASN A 55 -2.68 3.22 -16.99
N ASN A 56 -1.63 4.05 -16.89
CA ASN A 56 -0.75 4.40 -18.00
C ASN A 56 0.66 3.82 -17.82
N SER A 57 0.76 2.48 -17.79
CA SER A 57 2.04 1.77 -17.56
C SER A 57 3.12 2.01 -18.62
N ASP A 58 2.73 2.48 -19.80
CA ASP A 58 3.67 2.83 -20.88
C ASP A 58 4.41 4.16 -20.59
N ILE A 59 3.83 5.00 -19.72
CA ILE A 59 4.40 6.29 -19.27
C ILE A 59 5.04 6.13 -17.89
N PHE A 60 4.39 5.38 -16.98
CA PHE A 60 4.84 5.18 -15.61
C PHE A 60 5.25 3.73 -15.36
N SER A 61 6.56 3.49 -15.29
CA SER A 61 7.15 2.15 -15.10
C SER A 61 7.26 1.77 -13.62
N THR A 62 7.21 0.46 -13.34
CA THR A 62 7.43 -0.10 -12.00
C THR A 62 8.90 -0.47 -11.74
N LYS A 63 9.83 -0.19 -12.66
CA LYS A 63 11.27 -0.46 -12.50
C LYS A 63 11.86 0.00 -11.15
N PRO A 64 11.54 1.18 -10.59
CA PRO A 64 12.05 1.57 -9.28
C PRO A 64 11.56 0.68 -8.11
N LEU A 65 10.48 -0.09 -8.28
CA LEU A 65 10.06 -1.10 -7.30
C LEU A 65 10.97 -2.35 -7.34
N ALA A 66 11.66 -2.59 -8.45
CA ALA A 66 12.63 -3.69 -8.57
C ALA A 66 13.75 -3.55 -7.53
N GLU A 67 14.35 -2.37 -7.50
CA GLU A 67 15.49 -2.04 -6.62
C GLU A 67 15.13 -2.13 -5.13
N ARG A 68 13.88 -1.87 -4.76
CA ARG A 68 13.43 -1.88 -3.35
C ARG A 68 12.92 -3.23 -2.86
N ALA A 69 12.30 -4.05 -3.71
CA ALA A 69 11.61 -5.27 -3.27
C ALA A 69 12.48 -6.54 -3.36
N GLU A 70 13.44 -6.60 -4.28
CA GLU A 70 14.30 -7.78 -4.47
C GLU A 70 15.15 -8.16 -3.23
N PRO A 71 15.73 -7.19 -2.48
CA PRO A 71 16.53 -7.51 -1.29
C PRO A 71 15.73 -8.19 -0.17
N VAL A 72 14.42 -7.93 -0.09
CA VAL A 72 13.54 -8.46 0.96
C VAL A 72 12.95 -9.81 0.57
N MET A 73 12.63 -10.01 -0.71
CA MET A 73 11.85 -11.15 -1.19
C MET A 73 12.71 -12.29 -1.77
N ARG A 74 14.04 -12.14 -1.79
CA ARG A 74 15.03 -13.12 -2.30
C ARG A 74 14.74 -13.59 -3.73
N GLY A 75 14.14 -12.72 -4.56
CA GLY A 75 13.83 -13.00 -5.94
C GLY A 75 12.83 -12.02 -6.56
N LYS A 76 12.61 -12.16 -7.88
CA LYS A 76 11.74 -11.26 -8.64
C LYS A 76 10.27 -11.44 -8.24
N VAL A 77 9.64 -10.39 -7.70
CA VAL A 77 8.22 -10.40 -7.34
C VAL A 77 7.32 -9.90 -8.48
N LEU A 78 6.05 -10.29 -8.43
CA LEU A 78 5.07 -9.95 -9.48
C LEU A 78 5.01 -8.45 -9.79
N ALA A 79 5.15 -7.60 -8.76
CA ALA A 79 5.14 -6.14 -8.90
C ALA A 79 6.30 -5.57 -9.74
N GLN A 80 7.37 -6.36 -9.94
CA GLN A 80 8.55 -5.97 -10.74
C GLN A 80 8.47 -6.46 -12.19
N MET A 81 7.39 -7.16 -12.56
CA MET A 81 7.22 -7.70 -13.90
C MET A 81 6.40 -6.74 -14.76
N GLU A 82 6.71 -6.65 -16.05
CA GLU A 82 6.01 -5.78 -17.00
C GLU A 82 5.44 -6.61 -18.17
N GLY A 83 4.46 -6.04 -18.88
CA GLY A 83 3.93 -6.59 -20.13
C GLY A 83 3.44 -8.05 -20.07
N LYS A 84 3.91 -8.88 -21.02
CA LYS A 84 3.46 -10.27 -21.20
C LYS A 84 3.82 -11.18 -20.01
N GLU A 85 4.97 -10.95 -19.38
CA GLU A 85 5.42 -11.69 -18.20
C GLU A 85 4.43 -11.49 -17.05
N HIS A 86 4.17 -10.22 -16.71
CA HIS A 86 3.22 -9.84 -15.68
C HIS A 86 1.82 -10.41 -15.95
N LYS A 87 1.30 -10.21 -17.17
CA LYS A 87 -0.04 -10.67 -17.56
C LYS A 87 -0.21 -12.19 -17.43
N THR A 88 0.85 -12.95 -17.70
CA THR A 88 0.82 -14.41 -17.63
C THR A 88 0.87 -14.90 -16.19
N LYS A 89 1.84 -14.42 -15.40
CA LYS A 89 2.00 -14.83 -13.99
C LYS A 89 0.84 -14.35 -13.12
N ARG A 90 0.37 -13.12 -13.31
CA ARG A 90 -0.83 -12.59 -12.62
C ARG A 90 -2.05 -13.47 -12.87
N ARG A 91 -2.28 -13.89 -14.12
CA ARG A 91 -3.42 -14.76 -14.47
C ARG A 91 -3.35 -16.14 -13.82
N ILE A 92 -2.15 -16.70 -13.64
CA ILE A 92 -1.98 -17.97 -12.92
C ILE A 92 -2.35 -17.79 -11.44
N ILE A 93 -1.83 -16.75 -10.79
CA ILE A 93 -2.10 -16.46 -9.37
C ILE A 93 -3.58 -16.19 -9.14
N LEU A 94 -4.21 -15.36 -9.97
CA LEU A 94 -5.61 -14.99 -9.81
C LEU A 94 -6.60 -16.16 -9.91
N ARG A 95 -6.21 -17.27 -10.54
CA ARG A 95 -7.04 -18.50 -10.55
C ARG A 95 -7.18 -19.11 -9.17
N GLN A 96 -6.22 -18.88 -8.26
CA GLN A 96 -6.26 -19.33 -6.88
C GLN A 96 -6.89 -18.28 -5.94
N ILE A 97 -7.10 -17.05 -6.41
CA ILE A 97 -7.69 -15.94 -5.64
C ILE A 97 -9.03 -15.56 -6.28
N THR A 98 -9.90 -16.55 -6.44
CA THR A 98 -11.28 -16.34 -6.92
C THR A 98 -12.23 -16.28 -5.73
N GLY A 99 -13.38 -15.63 -5.91
CA GLY A 99 -14.37 -15.50 -4.83
C GLY A 99 -14.81 -16.85 -4.24
N SER A 100 -14.91 -17.91 -5.05
CA SER A 100 -15.24 -19.25 -4.56
C SER A 100 -14.11 -19.87 -3.75
N ILE A 101 -12.86 -19.75 -4.16
CA ILE A 101 -11.72 -20.30 -3.40
C ILE A 101 -11.53 -19.51 -2.10
N LEU A 102 -11.64 -18.18 -2.15
CA LEU A 102 -11.59 -17.34 -0.96
C LEU A 102 -12.63 -17.76 0.08
N ARG A 103 -13.89 -17.96 -0.32
CA ARG A 103 -14.98 -18.34 0.60
C ARG A 103 -14.96 -19.81 1.04
N ASN A 104 -14.64 -20.72 0.12
CA ASN A 104 -14.83 -22.15 0.39
C ASN A 104 -13.56 -22.84 0.91
N TYR A 105 -12.38 -22.25 0.67
CA TYR A 105 -11.10 -22.82 1.09
C TYR A 105 -10.41 -21.94 2.13
N TYR A 106 -10.17 -20.66 1.83
CA TYR A 106 -9.39 -19.79 2.73
C TYR A 106 -10.19 -19.33 3.96
N GLU A 107 -11.43 -18.89 3.79
CA GLU A 107 -12.26 -18.36 4.88
C GLU A 107 -12.44 -19.36 6.04
N PRO A 108 -12.80 -20.65 5.83
CA PRO A 108 -12.94 -21.60 6.94
C PRO A 108 -11.63 -21.82 7.70
N ILE A 109 -10.51 -21.86 6.99
CA ILE A 109 -9.17 -22.01 7.60
C ILE A 109 -8.83 -20.77 8.43
N LEU A 110 -9.05 -19.58 7.87
CA LEU A 110 -8.77 -18.31 8.56
C LEU A 110 -9.67 -18.14 9.78
N CYS A 111 -10.96 -18.45 9.68
CA CYS A 111 -11.87 -18.42 10.83
C CYS A 111 -11.39 -19.37 11.95
N GLY A 112 -11.04 -20.61 11.61
CA GLY A 112 -10.51 -21.55 12.60
C GLY A 112 -9.21 -21.09 13.26
N LEU A 113 -8.30 -20.48 12.49
CA LEU A 113 -7.09 -19.87 13.04
C LEU A 113 -7.40 -18.68 13.94
N CYS A 114 -8.33 -17.81 13.54
CA CYS A 114 -8.76 -16.68 14.35
C CYS A 114 -9.39 -17.14 15.65
N ASP A 115 -10.30 -18.12 15.63
CA ASP A 115 -10.94 -18.66 16.84
C ASP A 115 -9.90 -19.24 17.81
N PHE A 116 -8.91 -19.97 17.28
CA PHE A 116 -7.80 -20.51 18.06
C PHE A 116 -6.97 -19.41 18.73
N LEU A 117 -6.59 -18.37 17.98
CA LEU A 117 -5.83 -17.24 18.52
C LEU A 117 -6.65 -16.45 19.53
N LEU A 118 -7.94 -16.23 19.25
CA LEU A 118 -8.88 -15.54 20.15
C LEU A 118 -9.03 -16.27 21.48
N GLU A 119 -9.13 -17.59 21.47
CA GLU A 119 -9.22 -18.40 22.70
C GLU A 119 -7.96 -18.28 23.58
N SER A 120 -6.79 -18.13 22.94
CA SER A 120 -5.52 -17.92 23.64
C SER A 120 -5.45 -16.54 24.30
N ILE A 121 -5.82 -15.48 23.57
CA ILE A 121 -5.74 -14.11 24.10
C ILE A 121 -6.87 -13.78 25.07
N SER A 122 -8.05 -14.41 24.95
CA SER A 122 -9.19 -14.16 25.85
C SER A 122 -8.93 -14.58 27.29
N LYS A 123 -7.89 -15.41 27.51
CA LYS A 123 -7.44 -15.87 28.83
C LYS A 123 -6.47 -14.88 29.50
N LYS A 124 -6.09 -13.80 28.79
CA LYS A 124 -5.16 -12.77 29.28
C LYS A 124 -5.94 -11.51 29.65
N ASP A 125 -5.55 -10.85 30.74
CA ASP A 125 -6.11 -9.54 31.11
C ASP A 125 -5.65 -8.42 30.15
N SER A 126 -4.52 -8.61 29.48
CA SER A 126 -4.01 -7.73 28.43
C SER A 126 -3.16 -8.52 27.43
N PHE A 127 -3.13 -8.06 26.18
CA PHE A 127 -2.35 -8.67 25.11
C PHE A 127 -1.88 -7.62 24.12
N ASN A 128 -0.86 -7.95 23.33
CA ASN A 128 -0.37 -7.14 22.23
C ASN A 128 -0.98 -7.67 20.92
N PHE A 129 -1.88 -6.91 20.30
CA PHE A 129 -2.60 -7.34 19.10
C PHE A 129 -1.67 -7.80 17.97
N ILE A 130 -0.57 -7.08 17.73
CA ILE A 130 0.33 -7.39 16.61
C ILE A 130 1.14 -8.67 16.86
N SER A 131 1.68 -8.86 18.07
CA SER A 131 2.51 -10.05 18.34
C SER A 131 1.71 -11.27 18.78
N ASP A 132 0.54 -11.09 19.39
CA ASP A 132 -0.29 -12.19 19.91
C ASP A 132 -1.38 -12.65 18.93
N PHE A 133 -1.82 -11.81 17.99
CA PHE A 133 -2.86 -12.15 17.01
C PHE A 133 -2.36 -12.06 15.55
N GLY A 134 -1.68 -10.98 15.18
CA GLY A 134 -1.13 -10.74 13.83
C GLY A 134 -1.58 -9.42 13.24
#